data_AF-A0A7R9WJ67-F1
#
_entry.id   AF-A0A7R9WJ67-F1
#
_cell.length_a   1.000
_cell.length_b   1.000
_cell.length_c   1.000
_cell.angle_alpha   90.00
_cell.angle_beta   90.00
_cell.angle_gamma   90.00
#
_symmetry.space_group_name_H-M   'P 1'
#
loop_
_entity.id
_entity.type
_entity.pdbx_description
1 polymer ?
#
loop_
_entity_poly.entity_id
_entity_poly.type
_entity_poly.pdbx_seq_one_letter_code
_entity_poly.pdbx_strand_id
1 'polypeptide(L)'
;SDNVCTTAPMPEIDIELNEANIATLHNLTKMYAEEDSVARYVYAVDGLVLKDLFNNTVPHPCTYGFRSRWRLKDTATEGACADAAGTLQPAVNDTLFNLLLLSSDSHPTLRDIDVSTTLGPEGTLCHASDADPEVEILVDGQCWVNVHPDYLGVFDMTYWTENMTHPGNMIADMEGEPNPIKKWMDDAGSSVLTFPALHPEHTHPITRWEQNYRKFDYLGRLGDSIRFRDLPSLLRRDYIADYFAPEGLETSGPTTVLVCGSPGEVASDPLLGNKFELSTGRDPSWWIREQKEWLWMETSLVGSDQLRQRVAWALAQLLVVVSGAIESTWRKTEAFLVYYDIFVRNAFGNYLDILREVSYSPLMAENLSYLNSRSASYVYETLRRHSFADENYAREIMQLFTIGLVQLNMDGSAKRDESGNAMATYSNEHIMSFARAWTGFRHQQKRGNMEEPDGSGNQIDPMRITADWRDKFPKSDLNDGYIGDGVAMCVDLPDKMHLRKGATYRLIGSSNMPELQEDPAEFATDSGPWRLPVKKLELAAGSLLGAQLCDDGGSGCTYPNTVILSSTVPCAEGSTDSECNIDTIRTVKVSPTSDIYYEYVRPPCVENVFYSGATKLSQRANSWRTM
;
A
#
# COMPACT_ATOMS: atom_id res chain seq x y z
N SER A 1 -23.62 5.20 19.58
CA SER A 1 -22.63 6.25 19.81
C SER A 1 -21.79 6.33 18.56
N ASP A 2 -21.68 7.53 18.04
CA ASP A 2 -21.55 7.81 16.63
C ASP A 2 -20.16 7.51 16.08
N ASN A 3 -20.16 7.18 14.79
CA ASN A 3 -19.03 6.74 13.98
C ASN A 3 -17.89 7.77 14.04
N VAL A 4 -16.72 7.35 14.51
CA VAL A 4 -15.56 8.20 14.88
C VAL A 4 -14.83 8.78 13.65
N CYS A 5 -15.39 8.63 12.45
CA CYS A 5 -14.71 8.93 11.20
C CYS A 5 -15.51 9.90 10.31
N THR A 6 -15.93 11.02 10.89
CA THR A 6 -16.48 12.13 10.09
C THR A 6 -15.41 13.20 9.95
N THR A 7 -15.06 13.50 8.70
CA THR A 7 -13.98 14.41 8.34
C THR A 7 -14.43 15.86 8.55
N ALA A 8 -13.67 16.63 9.32
CA ALA A 8 -13.58 18.08 9.13
C ALA A 8 -12.41 18.37 8.15
N PRO A 9 -12.53 19.38 7.28
CA PRO A 9 -11.56 19.63 6.20
C PRO A 9 -10.19 20.07 6.75
N MET A 10 -9.12 19.42 6.27
CA MET A 10 -7.72 19.81 6.53
C MET A 10 -7.36 21.11 5.78
N PRO A 11 -6.53 22.01 6.34
CA PRO A 11 -5.86 23.07 5.62
C PRO A 11 -4.84 22.46 4.66
N GLU A 12 -4.76 23.02 3.46
CA GLU A 12 -3.86 22.55 2.40
C GLU A 12 -2.45 23.12 2.64
N ILE A 13 -1.51 22.27 3.04
CA ILE A 13 -0.07 22.60 3.06
C ILE A 13 0.50 22.19 1.70
N ASP A 14 0.95 23.18 0.93
CA ASP A 14 1.61 22.98 -0.35
C ASP A 14 3.11 23.22 -0.21
N ILE A 15 3.90 22.23 -0.63
CA ILE A 15 5.36 22.28 -0.60
C ILE A 15 5.83 22.42 -2.04
N GLU A 16 6.43 23.56 -2.36
CA GLU A 16 7.09 23.75 -3.65
C GLU A 16 8.36 22.89 -3.71
N LEU A 17 8.49 22.06 -4.74
CA LEU A 17 9.66 21.21 -4.99
C LEU A 17 10.78 22.02 -5.64
N ASN A 18 11.30 23.02 -4.93
CA ASN A 18 12.50 23.77 -5.31
C ASN A 18 13.74 23.20 -4.59
N GLU A 19 14.94 23.56 -5.06
CA GLU A 19 16.19 23.02 -4.52
C GLU A 19 16.35 23.25 -3.00
N ALA A 20 15.96 24.44 -2.53
CA ALA A 20 16.05 24.80 -1.12
C ALA A 20 15.12 23.93 -0.25
N ASN A 21 13.88 23.71 -0.71
CA ASN A 21 12.90 22.89 0.00
C ASN A 21 13.29 21.41 -0.02
N ILE A 22 13.85 20.90 -1.14
CA ILE A 22 14.36 19.53 -1.22
C ILE A 22 15.54 19.33 -0.26
N ALA A 23 16.50 20.26 -0.24
CA ALA A 23 17.60 20.24 0.72
C ALA A 23 17.08 20.34 2.17
N THR A 24 16.00 21.08 2.39
CA THR A 24 15.35 21.18 3.71
C THR A 24 14.69 19.86 4.12
N LEU A 25 13.98 19.17 3.22
CA LEU A 25 13.46 17.83 3.48
C LEU A 25 14.57 16.86 3.90
N HIS A 26 15.72 16.90 3.22
CA HIS A 26 16.89 16.12 3.62
C HIS A 26 17.42 16.52 5.01
N ASN A 27 17.62 17.81 5.25
CA ASN A 27 18.18 18.30 6.51
C ASN A 27 17.27 17.99 7.70
N LEU A 28 15.96 18.14 7.54
CA LEU A 28 14.98 17.79 8.57
C LEU A 28 15.06 16.29 8.87
N THR A 29 14.99 15.44 7.85
CA THR A 29 15.08 13.97 8.05
C THR A 29 16.44 13.54 8.60
N LYS A 30 17.53 14.25 8.28
CA LYS A 30 18.87 14.03 8.82
C LYS A 30 19.01 14.47 10.28
N MET A 31 18.41 15.59 10.66
CA MET A 31 18.40 16.08 12.04
C MET A 31 17.69 15.12 12.99
N TYR A 32 16.63 14.47 12.51
CA TYR A 32 15.88 13.46 13.26
C TYR A 32 16.36 12.02 12.97
N ALA A 33 17.52 11.84 12.32
CA ALA A 33 18.00 10.52 11.89
C ALA A 33 18.46 9.57 13.02
N GLU A 34 18.60 10.04 14.27
CA GLU A 34 18.77 9.14 15.43
C GLU A 34 17.46 8.38 15.77
N GLU A 35 16.30 8.89 15.35
CA GLU A 35 14.98 8.22 15.41
C GLU A 35 14.65 7.49 14.08
N ASP A 36 14.91 8.11 12.92
CA ASP A 36 14.29 7.74 11.62
C ASP A 36 14.98 6.64 10.78
N SER A 37 15.97 5.92 11.34
CA SER A 37 16.65 4.76 10.73
C SER A 37 17.35 4.92 9.36
N VAL A 38 17.39 6.11 8.73
CA VAL A 38 18.37 6.61 7.73
C VAL A 38 17.86 7.98 7.22
N ALA A 39 18.74 8.97 7.10
CA ALA A 39 18.41 10.28 6.49
C ALA A 39 17.83 10.11 5.08
N ARG A 40 16.80 10.88 4.71
CA ARG A 40 16.17 10.75 3.39
C ARG A 40 16.95 11.49 2.33
N TYR A 41 17.18 10.84 1.20
CA TYR A 41 17.93 11.43 0.07
C TYR A 41 16.98 11.65 -1.10
N VAL A 42 16.36 12.84 -1.11
CA VAL A 42 15.46 13.30 -2.17
C VAL A 42 16.27 14.11 -3.18
N TYR A 43 16.13 13.79 -4.46
CA TYR A 43 16.85 14.45 -5.54
C TYR A 43 15.96 14.76 -6.73
N ALA A 44 16.15 15.94 -7.32
CA ALA A 44 15.78 16.19 -8.70
C ALA A 44 16.83 15.57 -9.62
N VAL A 45 16.40 14.88 -10.68
CA VAL A 45 17.31 14.14 -11.56
C VAL A 45 17.55 14.90 -12.85
N ASP A 46 18.79 15.31 -13.06
CA ASP A 46 19.25 16.03 -14.25
C ASP A 46 20.18 15.18 -15.10
N GLY A 47 20.46 15.60 -16.33
CA GLY A 47 21.41 14.94 -17.24
C GLY A 47 20.87 13.72 -17.98
N LEU A 48 19.60 13.35 -17.75
CA LEU A 48 18.99 12.20 -18.42
C LEU A 48 18.92 12.45 -19.93
N VAL A 49 19.59 11.59 -20.69
CA VAL A 49 19.70 11.69 -22.14
C VAL A 49 18.61 10.89 -22.84
N LEU A 50 18.10 11.40 -23.96
CA LEU A 50 17.19 10.67 -24.84
C LEU A 50 17.88 9.53 -25.58
N LYS A 51 19.19 9.70 -25.85
CA LYS A 51 20.05 8.76 -26.53
C LYS A 51 21.41 8.71 -25.83
N ASP A 52 21.82 7.52 -25.39
CA ASP A 52 23.12 7.35 -24.73
C ASP A 52 24.26 7.03 -25.71
N LEU A 53 25.50 7.03 -25.20
CA LEU A 53 26.71 6.70 -25.96
C LEU A 53 26.76 5.24 -26.47
N PHE A 54 25.89 4.37 -25.95
CA PHE A 54 25.73 2.99 -26.40
C PHE A 54 24.60 2.84 -27.43
N ASN A 55 24.05 3.96 -27.90
CA ASN A 55 22.98 4.03 -28.89
C ASN A 55 21.66 3.40 -28.39
N ASN A 56 21.46 3.32 -27.07
CA ASN A 56 20.13 3.06 -26.50
C ASN A 56 19.33 4.36 -26.54
N THR A 57 18.09 4.28 -26.99
CA THR A 57 17.18 5.44 -27.10
C THR A 57 15.93 5.19 -26.28
N VAL A 58 15.41 6.24 -25.65
CA VAL A 58 14.03 6.21 -25.15
C VAL A 58 13.04 6.19 -26.33
N PRO A 59 11.79 5.78 -26.13
CA PRO A 59 10.76 5.86 -27.16
C PRO A 59 10.62 7.29 -27.73
N HIS A 60 10.35 7.39 -29.02
CA HIS A 60 10.15 8.68 -29.69
C HIS A 60 8.87 9.36 -29.16
N PRO A 61 8.78 10.70 -29.03
CA PRO A 61 7.61 11.40 -28.49
C PRO A 61 6.30 11.14 -29.23
N CYS A 62 6.34 10.77 -30.51
CA CYS A 62 5.15 10.34 -31.27
C CYS A 62 4.65 8.93 -30.95
N THR A 63 5.33 8.20 -30.07
CA THR A 63 4.99 6.80 -29.75
C THR A 63 3.66 6.81 -29.00
N TYR A 64 2.70 6.02 -29.50
CA TYR A 64 1.37 5.98 -28.90
C TYR A 64 1.43 5.49 -27.45
N GLY A 65 0.78 6.23 -26.55
CA GLY A 65 0.76 5.95 -25.10
C GLY A 65 2.06 6.25 -24.35
N PHE A 66 3.06 6.84 -25.02
CA PHE A 66 4.29 7.29 -24.38
C PHE A 66 4.14 8.74 -23.88
N ARG A 67 4.47 8.98 -22.61
CA ARG A 67 4.56 10.33 -22.03
C ARG A 67 5.91 10.94 -22.42
N SER A 68 5.87 11.98 -23.23
CA SER A 68 7.05 12.79 -23.56
C SER A 68 7.11 14.04 -22.68
N ARG A 69 8.32 14.47 -22.34
CA ARG A 69 8.56 15.68 -21.54
C ARG A 69 9.30 16.70 -22.38
N TRP A 70 8.86 17.94 -22.31
CA TRP A 70 9.38 19.04 -23.12
C TRP A 70 9.86 20.15 -22.21
N ARG A 71 11.09 20.61 -22.42
CA ARG A 71 11.68 21.74 -21.70
C ARG A 71 11.67 22.98 -22.59
N LEU A 72 11.35 24.13 -22.00
CA LEU A 72 11.54 25.41 -22.66
C LEU A 72 13.04 25.70 -22.84
N LYS A 73 13.49 25.84 -24.09
CA LYS A 73 14.87 26.16 -24.44
C LYS A 73 15.12 27.65 -24.31
N ASP A 74 16.18 28.01 -23.60
CA ASP A 74 16.61 29.40 -23.53
C ASP A 74 17.38 29.78 -24.81
N THR A 75 16.65 30.37 -25.75
CA THR A 75 17.23 30.76 -27.06
C THR A 75 18.32 31.85 -26.96
N ALA A 76 18.46 32.53 -25.82
CA ALA A 76 19.54 33.49 -25.59
C ALA A 76 20.89 32.82 -25.30
N THR A 77 20.88 31.65 -24.67
CA THR A 77 22.09 30.92 -24.23
C THR A 77 22.34 29.64 -25.02
N GLU A 78 21.29 28.94 -25.44
CA GLU A 78 21.36 27.64 -26.13
C GLU A 78 21.23 27.76 -27.66
N GLY A 79 21.11 28.98 -28.19
CA GLY A 79 21.00 29.26 -29.62
C GLY A 79 19.57 29.18 -30.18
N ALA A 80 19.42 29.47 -31.47
CA ALA A 80 18.12 29.49 -32.14
C ALA A 80 17.44 28.11 -32.13
N CYS A 81 16.11 28.11 -32.13
CA CYS A 81 15.31 26.88 -32.21
C CYS A 81 15.58 26.16 -33.53
N ALA A 82 16.04 24.91 -33.47
CA ALA A 82 16.18 24.04 -34.62
C ALA A 82 14.83 23.38 -34.91
N ASP A 83 13.82 24.20 -35.20
CA ASP A 83 12.43 23.78 -35.38
C ASP A 83 12.34 22.55 -36.29
N ALA A 84 11.63 21.52 -35.83
CA ALA A 84 11.51 20.24 -36.51
C ALA A 84 10.72 20.32 -37.83
N ALA A 85 10.24 21.52 -38.19
CA ALA A 85 9.62 21.84 -39.47
C ALA A 85 10.55 21.48 -40.64
N GLY A 86 10.33 20.30 -41.22
CA GLY A 86 11.07 19.75 -42.36
C GLY A 86 11.99 18.57 -42.04
N THR A 87 12.20 18.22 -40.77
CA THR A 87 12.92 17.01 -40.33
C THR A 87 11.96 15.88 -39.93
N LEU A 88 10.81 16.22 -39.35
CA LEU A 88 9.71 15.29 -39.05
C LEU A 88 8.69 15.27 -40.19
N GLN A 89 7.94 14.16 -40.30
CA GLN A 89 6.75 14.12 -41.14
C GLN A 89 5.75 15.23 -40.76
N PRO A 90 5.12 15.93 -41.73
CA PRO A 90 4.22 17.06 -41.43
C PRO A 90 3.11 16.72 -40.44
N ALA A 91 2.50 15.53 -40.56
CA ALA A 91 1.43 15.08 -39.66
C ALA A 91 1.92 14.88 -38.20
N VAL A 92 3.17 14.43 -38.01
CA VAL A 92 3.76 14.25 -36.68
C VAL A 92 4.08 15.60 -36.06
N ASN A 93 4.68 16.50 -36.85
CA ASN A 93 5.00 17.86 -36.41
C ASN A 93 3.72 18.63 -36.00
N ASP A 94 2.68 18.60 -36.83
CA ASP A 94 1.41 19.27 -36.55
C ASP A 94 0.73 18.69 -35.29
N THR A 95 0.84 17.39 -35.06
CA THR A 95 0.26 16.75 -33.87
C THR A 95 0.99 17.17 -32.60
N LEU A 96 2.32 17.11 -32.58
CA LEU A 96 3.11 17.51 -31.43
C LEU A 96 2.97 19.02 -31.15
N PHE A 97 2.95 19.85 -32.19
CA PHE A 97 2.67 21.29 -32.08
C PHE A 97 1.33 21.53 -31.39
N ASN A 98 0.25 20.86 -31.85
CA ASN A 98 -1.08 21.04 -31.26
C ASN A 98 -1.16 20.53 -29.82
N LEU A 99 -0.50 19.41 -29.49
CA LEU A 99 -0.46 18.90 -28.12
C LEU A 99 0.29 19.85 -27.18
N LEU A 100 1.41 20.44 -27.63
CA LEU A 100 2.14 21.45 -26.85
C LEU A 100 1.34 22.75 -26.68
N LEU A 101 0.63 23.18 -27.73
CA LEU A 101 -0.19 24.39 -27.72
C LEU A 101 -1.40 24.26 -26.80
N LEU A 102 -2.06 23.10 -26.81
CA LEU A 102 -3.29 22.83 -26.07
C LEU A 102 -3.07 22.14 -24.72
N SER A 103 -1.81 21.88 -24.34
CA SER A 103 -1.50 21.22 -23.08
C SER A 103 -2.06 22.00 -21.89
N SER A 104 -2.73 21.29 -20.98
CA SER A 104 -3.22 21.84 -19.70
C SER A 104 -2.14 21.88 -18.62
N ASP A 105 -0.93 21.43 -18.93
CA ASP A 105 0.20 21.45 -18.01
C ASP A 105 0.70 22.89 -17.81
N SER A 106 0.57 23.38 -16.58
CA SER A 106 0.84 24.78 -16.22
C SER A 106 2.25 25.01 -15.69
N HIS A 107 3.12 24.00 -15.74
CA HIS A 107 4.49 24.13 -15.24
C HIS A 107 5.28 25.19 -16.04
N PRO A 108 6.05 26.09 -15.38
CA PRO A 108 6.62 27.27 -16.04
C PRO A 108 7.63 26.95 -17.15
N THR A 109 8.39 25.85 -17.02
CA THR A 109 9.54 25.53 -17.89
C THR A 109 9.49 24.12 -18.47
N LEU A 110 8.51 23.31 -18.08
CA LEU A 110 8.37 21.91 -18.49
C LEU A 110 6.93 21.68 -18.92
N ARG A 111 6.73 20.80 -19.90
CA ARG A 111 5.41 20.33 -20.31
C ARG A 111 5.46 18.84 -20.61
N ASP A 112 4.58 18.09 -19.97
CA ASP A 112 4.36 16.70 -20.31
C ASP A 112 3.19 16.63 -21.30
N ILE A 113 3.38 15.86 -22.38
CA ILE A 113 2.34 15.56 -23.36
C ILE A 113 2.36 14.06 -23.66
N ASP A 114 1.19 13.51 -23.95
CA ASP A 114 1.06 12.14 -24.45
C ASP A 114 0.34 12.12 -25.81
N VAL A 115 0.66 11.10 -26.59
CA VAL A 115 -0.02 10.82 -27.85
C VAL A 115 -1.03 9.70 -27.60
N SER A 116 -2.16 10.03 -26.96
CA SER A 116 -3.21 9.06 -26.63
C SER A 116 -4.49 9.21 -27.47
N THR A 117 -4.70 10.35 -28.16
CA THR A 117 -6.00 10.70 -28.79
C THR A 117 -5.98 10.87 -30.31
N THR A 118 -4.82 10.82 -30.98
CA THR A 118 -4.70 11.04 -32.43
C THR A 118 -3.99 9.87 -33.10
N LEU A 119 -4.77 8.97 -33.71
CA LEU A 119 -4.24 7.90 -34.56
C LEU A 119 -4.16 8.37 -36.01
N GLY A 120 -2.99 8.20 -36.63
CA GLY A 120 -2.84 8.30 -38.08
C GLY A 120 -3.50 7.12 -38.81
N PRO A 121 -3.60 7.17 -40.16
CA PRO A 121 -4.30 6.16 -40.96
C PRO A 121 -3.80 4.71 -40.80
N GLU A 122 -2.59 4.50 -40.27
CA GLU A 122 -1.94 3.18 -40.09
C GLU A 122 -1.91 2.67 -38.64
N GLY A 123 -2.54 3.36 -37.69
CA GLY A 123 -2.58 2.92 -36.29
C GLY A 123 -1.31 3.20 -35.47
N THR A 124 -0.30 3.86 -36.05
CA THR A 124 0.85 4.47 -35.36
C THR A 124 1.04 5.91 -35.85
N LEU A 125 1.32 6.85 -34.95
CA LEU A 125 1.63 8.23 -35.32
C LEU A 125 3.07 8.35 -35.85
N CYS A 126 4.02 7.59 -35.30
CA CYS A 126 5.41 7.60 -35.76
C CYS A 126 5.60 6.96 -37.13
N HIS A 127 6.27 7.68 -38.05
CA HIS A 127 6.75 7.14 -39.30
C HIS A 127 8.19 6.61 -39.16
N ALA A 128 8.61 5.67 -40.01
CA ALA A 128 9.95 5.07 -39.95
C ALA A 128 11.11 6.08 -40.18
N SER A 129 10.81 7.26 -40.73
CA SER A 129 11.76 8.37 -40.87
C SER A 129 11.95 9.18 -39.59
N ASP A 130 11.01 9.08 -38.65
CA ASP A 130 10.97 9.86 -37.41
C ASP A 130 11.59 9.01 -36.28
N ALA A 131 12.87 8.68 -36.44
CA ALA A 131 13.59 7.74 -35.59
C ALA A 131 14.40 8.40 -34.47
N ASP A 132 14.64 9.71 -34.56
CA ASP A 132 15.45 10.44 -33.60
C ASP A 132 14.57 11.11 -32.53
N PRO A 133 14.63 10.69 -31.25
CA PRO A 133 13.82 11.30 -30.20
C PRO A 133 14.22 12.76 -29.89
N GLU A 134 15.39 13.22 -30.33
CA GLU A 134 15.86 14.60 -30.12
C GLU A 134 15.13 15.58 -31.05
N VAL A 135 14.03 16.14 -30.56
CA VAL A 135 13.11 16.99 -31.34
C VAL A 135 12.99 18.37 -30.68
N GLU A 136 13.06 19.44 -31.48
CA GLU A 136 12.73 20.81 -31.06
C GLU A 136 11.52 21.32 -31.85
N ILE A 137 10.55 21.96 -31.20
CA ILE A 137 9.36 22.52 -31.85
C ILE A 137 9.15 23.96 -31.41
N LEU A 138 8.94 24.85 -32.37
CA LEU A 138 8.61 26.25 -32.10
C LEU A 138 7.08 26.43 -31.96
N VAL A 139 6.60 26.74 -30.77
CA VAL A 139 5.18 26.96 -30.46
C VAL A 139 4.99 28.35 -29.87
N ASP A 140 4.18 29.21 -30.49
CA ASP A 140 3.90 30.59 -30.03
C ASP A 140 5.15 31.44 -29.72
N GLY A 141 6.23 31.24 -30.48
CA GLY A 141 7.50 31.96 -30.30
C GLY A 141 8.37 31.43 -29.15
N GLN A 142 7.96 30.33 -28.51
CA GLN A 142 8.71 29.59 -27.50
C GLN A 142 9.25 28.28 -28.10
N CYS A 143 10.54 28.00 -27.88
CA CYS A 143 11.17 26.78 -28.37
C CYS A 143 11.06 25.68 -27.30
N TRP A 144 10.39 24.59 -27.62
CA TRP A 144 10.23 23.43 -26.75
C TRP A 144 11.11 22.29 -27.26
N VAL A 145 11.93 21.73 -26.38
CA VAL A 145 12.86 20.64 -26.70
C VAL A 145 12.44 19.40 -25.96
N ASN A 146 12.31 18.28 -26.67
CA ASN A 146 12.04 17.00 -26.05
C ASN A 146 13.24 16.61 -25.18
N VAL A 147 12.95 16.18 -23.96
CA VAL A 147 13.91 15.70 -22.98
C VAL A 147 13.42 14.37 -22.41
N HIS A 148 14.26 13.69 -21.64
CA HIS A 148 13.86 12.44 -21.01
C HIS A 148 12.55 12.61 -20.21
N PRO A 149 11.61 11.64 -20.23
CA PRO A 149 10.33 11.75 -19.50
C PRO A 149 10.46 12.00 -18.00
N ASP A 150 11.60 11.66 -17.41
CA ASP A 150 11.92 11.85 -15.99
C ASP A 150 12.91 13.00 -15.74
N TYR A 151 13.25 13.78 -16.77
CA TYR A 151 14.11 14.95 -16.66
C TYR A 151 13.55 15.94 -15.63
N LEU A 152 14.37 16.33 -14.65
CA LEU A 152 14.01 17.12 -13.47
C LEU A 152 12.84 16.54 -12.66
N GLY A 153 12.59 15.23 -12.76
CA GLY A 153 11.73 14.53 -11.82
C GLY A 153 12.38 14.47 -10.44
N VAL A 154 11.58 14.70 -9.40
CA VAL A 154 11.99 14.64 -8.00
C VAL A 154 11.63 13.27 -7.45
N PHE A 155 12.61 12.55 -6.94
CA PHE A 155 12.49 11.18 -6.45
C PHE A 155 13.09 11.03 -5.05
N ASP A 156 12.46 10.22 -4.20
CA ASP A 156 13.10 9.71 -2.98
C ASP A 156 14.01 8.53 -3.36
N MET A 157 15.32 8.80 -3.41
CA MET A 157 16.36 7.83 -3.75
C MET A 157 16.98 7.17 -2.53
N THR A 158 16.38 7.29 -1.35
CA THR A 158 16.91 6.71 -0.10
C THR A 158 17.23 5.22 -0.25
N TYR A 159 16.39 4.48 -0.98
CA TYR A 159 16.62 3.06 -1.28
C TYR A 159 18.04 2.78 -1.80
N TRP A 160 18.58 3.61 -2.69
CA TRP A 160 19.91 3.43 -3.27
C TRP A 160 21.07 3.86 -2.38
N THR A 161 20.78 4.50 -1.25
CA THR A 161 21.78 4.85 -0.23
C THR A 161 22.02 3.72 0.77
N GLU A 162 21.14 2.73 0.81
CA GLU A 162 21.22 1.56 1.69
C GLU A 162 22.29 0.54 1.24
N ASN A 163 22.63 -0.40 2.11
CA ASN A 163 23.65 -1.39 1.80
C ASN A 163 23.14 -2.43 0.78
N MET A 164 23.97 -2.80 -0.20
CA MET A 164 23.68 -3.76 -1.28
C MET A 164 22.50 -3.42 -2.22
N THR A 165 21.91 -2.23 -2.14
CA THR A 165 20.79 -1.81 -3.00
C THR A 165 21.24 -1.10 -4.27
N HIS A 166 22.42 -0.49 -4.25
CA HIS A 166 23.07 0.10 -5.42
C HIS A 166 24.43 -0.60 -5.69
N PRO A 167 24.69 -1.09 -6.92
CA PRO A 167 25.92 -1.84 -7.24
C PRO A 167 27.22 -1.08 -6.94
N GLY A 168 27.19 0.26 -6.97
CA GLY A 168 28.34 1.09 -6.64
C GLY A 168 28.64 1.20 -5.15
N ASN A 169 27.72 0.80 -4.26
CA ASN A 169 27.91 0.93 -2.82
C ASN A 169 28.99 -0.02 -2.32
N MET A 170 29.05 -1.25 -2.85
CA MET A 170 30.09 -2.22 -2.49
C MET A 170 31.48 -1.79 -2.97
N ILE A 171 31.58 -1.19 -4.16
CA ILE A 171 32.86 -0.72 -4.70
C ILE A 171 33.36 0.47 -3.88
N ALA A 172 32.49 1.45 -3.62
CA ALA A 172 32.83 2.62 -2.80
C ALA A 172 33.29 2.20 -1.39
N ASP A 173 32.61 1.24 -0.76
CA ASP A 173 32.99 0.70 0.55
C ASP A 173 34.35 -0.03 0.52
N MET A 174 34.63 -0.79 -0.54
CA MET A 174 35.94 -1.46 -0.72
C MET A 174 37.09 -0.47 -0.99
N GLU A 175 36.82 0.66 -1.64
CA GLU A 175 37.82 1.69 -1.97
C GLU A 175 37.95 2.76 -0.88
N GLY A 176 37.08 2.74 0.15
CA GLY A 176 37.04 3.75 1.22
C GLY A 176 36.47 5.09 0.76
N GLU A 177 35.71 5.10 -0.32
CA GLU A 177 35.08 6.27 -0.92
C GLU A 177 33.67 6.53 -0.34
N PRO A 178 33.18 7.78 -0.32
CA PRO A 178 31.83 8.10 0.10
C PRO A 178 30.76 7.36 -0.72
N ASN A 179 29.60 7.12 -0.11
CA ASN A 179 28.49 6.48 -0.82
C ASN A 179 28.14 7.28 -2.09
N PRO A 180 28.07 6.64 -3.27
CA PRO A 180 28.00 7.32 -4.55
C PRO A 180 26.70 8.12 -4.77
N ILE A 181 25.67 7.86 -3.97
CA ILE A 181 24.38 8.53 -4.02
C ILE A 181 24.27 9.58 -2.92
N LYS A 182 24.90 9.37 -1.77
CA LYS A 182 24.91 10.35 -0.65
C LYS A 182 25.74 11.59 -0.96
N LYS A 183 26.82 11.45 -1.74
CA LYS A 183 27.78 12.52 -2.05
C LYS A 183 27.15 13.82 -2.58
N TRP A 184 26.05 13.74 -3.32
CA TRP A 184 25.42 14.92 -3.91
C TRP A 184 24.87 15.85 -2.84
N MET A 185 24.17 15.30 -1.86
CA MET A 185 23.63 16.07 -0.75
C MET A 185 24.69 16.30 0.35
N ASP A 186 25.42 15.27 0.75
CA ASP A 186 26.33 15.32 1.90
C ASP A 186 27.64 16.08 1.61
N ASP A 187 28.20 15.94 0.40
CA ASP A 187 29.49 16.54 0.04
C ASP A 187 29.33 17.79 -0.83
N ALA A 188 28.40 17.75 -1.80
CA ALA A 188 28.17 18.85 -2.74
C ALA A 188 27.03 19.81 -2.34
N GLY A 189 26.21 19.47 -1.34
CA GLY A 189 25.06 20.29 -0.92
C GLY A 189 24.01 20.49 -2.01
N SER A 190 23.95 19.58 -3.00
CA SER A 190 23.08 19.66 -4.16
C SER A 190 21.86 18.75 -3.99
N SER A 191 20.68 19.33 -4.12
CA SER A 191 19.41 18.61 -4.27
C SER A 191 19.19 18.09 -5.70
N VAL A 192 20.14 18.33 -6.60
CA VAL A 192 20.13 17.85 -7.98
C VAL A 192 21.19 16.76 -8.14
N LEU A 193 20.75 15.59 -8.60
CA LEU A 193 21.60 14.47 -8.96
C LEU A 193 21.71 14.39 -10.47
N THR A 194 22.93 14.41 -10.99
CA THR A 194 23.17 14.26 -12.44
C THR A 194 23.35 12.79 -12.81
N PHE A 195 22.49 12.28 -13.71
CA PHE A 195 22.58 10.94 -14.29
C PHE A 195 22.48 10.99 -15.82
N PRO A 196 23.41 10.36 -16.58
CA PRO A 196 24.51 9.56 -16.09
C PRO A 196 25.64 10.44 -15.52
N ALA A 197 26.14 10.06 -14.34
CA ALA A 197 27.32 10.69 -13.79
C ALA A 197 28.52 10.40 -14.70
N LEU A 198 29.27 11.45 -15.06
CA LEU A 198 30.49 11.31 -15.85
C LEU A 198 31.59 10.72 -14.96
N HIS A 199 31.98 9.47 -15.22
CA HIS A 199 33.16 8.86 -14.61
C HIS A 199 34.26 8.66 -15.64
N PRO A 200 35.55 8.90 -15.28
CA PRO A 200 36.68 8.70 -16.20
C PRO A 200 36.80 7.25 -16.72
N GLU A 201 36.27 6.28 -15.97
CA GLU A 201 36.58 4.86 -16.14
C GLU A 201 35.37 4.01 -16.58
N HIS A 202 34.15 4.56 -16.52
CA HIS A 202 32.92 3.90 -16.94
C HIS A 202 31.80 4.92 -17.17
N THR A 203 30.82 4.60 -18.00
CA THR A 203 29.62 5.44 -18.21
C THR A 203 28.39 4.63 -17.81
N HIS A 204 27.34 5.29 -17.36
CA HIS A 204 26.09 4.61 -17.01
C HIS A 204 25.15 4.67 -18.23
N PRO A 205 24.72 3.52 -18.80
CA PRO A 205 23.77 3.53 -19.90
C PRO A 205 22.40 4.00 -19.38
N ILE A 206 21.60 4.62 -20.25
CA ILE A 206 20.25 5.10 -19.89
C ILE A 206 19.33 3.93 -19.49
N THR A 207 19.58 2.72 -20.01
CA THR A 207 18.87 1.50 -19.63
C THR A 207 18.96 1.18 -18.13
N ARG A 208 20.01 1.62 -17.44
CA ARG A 208 20.14 1.45 -15.99
C ARG A 208 19.13 2.32 -15.24
N TRP A 209 18.84 3.52 -15.74
CA TRP A 209 17.75 4.36 -15.22
C TRP A 209 16.40 3.66 -15.41
N GLU A 210 16.10 3.28 -16.65
CA GLU A 210 14.83 2.62 -17.05
C GLU A 210 14.50 1.36 -16.24
N GLN A 211 15.52 0.62 -15.80
CA GLN A 211 15.35 -0.59 -14.99
C GLN A 211 15.10 -0.33 -13.50
N ASN A 212 15.44 0.86 -12.99
CA ASN A 212 15.48 1.10 -11.54
C ASN A 212 14.64 2.28 -11.06
N TYR A 213 14.26 3.24 -11.90
CA TYR A 213 13.50 4.42 -11.46
C TYR A 213 12.20 4.05 -10.71
N ARG A 214 11.58 2.91 -11.04
CA ARG A 214 10.37 2.37 -10.37
C ARG A 214 10.56 1.95 -8.91
N LYS A 215 11.81 1.91 -8.43
CA LYS A 215 12.14 1.60 -7.04
C LYS A 215 12.18 2.84 -6.15
N PHE A 216 12.04 4.04 -6.74
CA PHE A 216 12.01 5.31 -6.03
C PHE A 216 10.59 5.85 -5.97
N ASP A 217 10.24 6.47 -4.85
CA ASP A 217 8.97 7.17 -4.76
C ASP A 217 9.08 8.49 -5.55
N TYR A 218 8.14 8.72 -6.47
CA TYR A 218 8.08 9.94 -7.29
C TYR A 218 7.25 11.02 -6.59
N LEU A 219 7.83 12.21 -6.42
CA LEU A 219 7.18 13.33 -5.72
C LEU A 219 6.60 14.38 -6.68
N GLY A 220 7.13 14.50 -7.89
CA GLY A 220 6.73 15.55 -8.85
C GLY A 220 7.91 16.01 -9.69
N ARG A 221 7.82 17.20 -10.30
CA ARG A 221 8.93 17.84 -11.02
C ARG A 221 9.53 18.95 -10.19
N LEU A 222 10.80 19.28 -10.44
CA LEU A 222 11.44 20.42 -9.83
C LEU A 222 10.70 21.70 -10.24
N GLY A 223 10.05 22.37 -9.28
CA GLY A 223 9.16 23.52 -9.49
C GLY A 223 7.66 23.23 -9.35
N ASP A 224 7.23 21.96 -9.29
CA ASP A 224 5.84 21.61 -8.95
C ASP A 224 5.57 21.88 -7.46
N SER A 225 4.31 22.08 -7.10
CA SER A 225 3.86 22.08 -5.70
C SER A 225 3.18 20.75 -5.36
N ILE A 226 3.65 20.08 -4.32
CA ILE A 226 3.05 18.85 -3.80
C ILE A 226 2.33 19.14 -2.49
N ARG A 227 1.11 18.61 -2.35
CA ARG A 227 0.37 18.68 -1.07
C ARG A 227 1.04 17.78 -0.07
N PHE A 228 1.18 18.22 1.18
CA PHE A 228 1.78 17.42 2.25
C PHE A 228 1.13 16.02 2.38
N ARG A 229 -0.20 15.92 2.23
CA ARG A 229 -0.94 14.63 2.24
C ARG A 229 -0.52 13.65 1.13
N ASP A 230 0.04 14.16 0.04
CA ASP A 230 0.44 13.38 -1.13
C ASP A 230 1.93 12.97 -1.06
N LEU A 231 2.71 13.50 -0.10
CA LEU A 231 4.09 13.05 0.13
C LEU A 231 4.14 11.56 0.51
N PRO A 232 5.19 10.82 0.13
CA PRO A 232 5.43 9.46 0.62
C PRO A 232 5.41 9.40 2.14
N SER A 233 4.98 8.27 2.73
CA SER A 233 4.78 8.15 4.18
C SER A 233 6.04 8.46 5.02
N LEU A 234 7.22 8.23 4.44
CA LEU A 234 8.51 8.47 5.09
C LEU A 234 8.95 9.95 5.02
N LEU A 235 8.33 10.75 4.15
CA LEU A 235 8.51 12.21 4.05
C LEU A 235 7.30 12.97 4.61
N ARG A 236 6.21 12.28 4.93
CA ARG A 236 5.00 12.83 5.54
C ARG A 236 5.10 12.79 7.06
N ARG A 237 6.07 13.55 7.59
CA ARG A 237 6.38 13.63 9.02
C ARG A 237 5.91 14.96 9.62
N ASP A 238 5.55 14.95 10.90
CA ASP A 238 5.02 16.13 11.58
C ASP A 238 6.03 17.29 11.56
N TYR A 239 7.32 17.00 11.77
CA TYR A 239 8.39 18.01 11.71
C TYR A 239 8.58 18.63 10.32
N ILE A 240 8.15 17.97 9.24
CA ILE A 240 8.15 18.53 7.89
C ILE A 240 6.93 19.43 7.70
N ALA A 241 5.75 19.02 8.20
CA ALA A 241 4.54 19.85 8.17
C ALA A 241 4.74 21.16 8.94
N ASP A 242 5.35 21.10 10.12
CA ASP A 242 5.64 22.26 10.96
C ASP A 242 6.55 23.28 10.26
N TYR A 243 7.53 22.79 9.49
CA TYR A 243 8.46 23.67 8.78
C TYR A 243 7.78 24.40 7.61
N PHE A 244 6.93 23.71 6.85
CA PHE A 244 6.32 24.25 5.62
C PHE A 244 4.95 24.93 5.85
N ALA A 245 4.48 25.01 7.08
CA ALA A 245 3.22 25.68 7.40
C ALA A 245 3.32 27.22 7.21
N PRO A 246 2.28 27.91 6.69
CA PRO A 246 2.28 29.37 6.54
C PRO A 246 2.42 30.13 7.86
N GLU A 247 3.17 31.24 7.89
CA GLU A 247 3.29 32.10 9.08
C GLU A 247 1.92 32.58 9.58
N GLY A 248 1.61 32.31 10.85
CA GLY A 248 0.32 32.63 11.48
C GLY A 248 -0.64 31.45 11.58
N LEU A 249 -0.33 30.30 10.99
CA LEU A 249 -0.79 29.01 11.52
C LEU A 249 0.08 28.70 12.75
N GLU A 250 -0.45 28.88 13.96
CA GLU A 250 0.09 28.12 15.09
C GLU A 250 -0.18 26.64 14.79
N THR A 251 0.85 25.87 14.44
CA THR A 251 0.79 24.40 14.44
C THR A 251 0.79 23.90 15.90
N SER A 252 -0.22 24.32 16.66
CA SER A 252 -0.69 23.58 17.81
C SER A 252 -2.01 22.94 17.43
N GLY A 253 -1.86 21.79 16.78
CA GLY A 253 -2.88 20.79 16.50
C GLY A 253 -3.85 21.08 15.35
N PRO A 254 -4.80 20.18 15.13
CA PRO A 254 -4.59 19.09 14.19
C PRO A 254 -5.75 18.99 13.24
N THR A 255 -5.45 19.05 11.97
CA THR A 255 -6.46 18.94 10.94
C THR A 255 -5.82 18.12 9.85
N THR A 256 -5.98 16.80 9.79
CA THR A 256 -6.90 15.90 10.48
C THR A 256 -6.35 14.50 10.17
N VAL A 257 -5.37 14.00 10.94
CA VAL A 257 -5.17 12.55 10.92
C VAL A 257 -6.33 11.98 11.71
N LEU A 258 -7.24 11.32 11.00
CA LEU A 258 -8.26 10.50 11.64
C LEU A 258 -7.52 9.43 12.44
N VAL A 259 -7.37 9.66 13.75
CA VAL A 259 -6.81 8.67 14.65
C VAL A 259 -7.92 7.67 14.95
N CYS A 260 -8.04 6.68 14.08
CA CYS A 260 -8.76 5.46 14.41
C CYS A 260 -7.95 4.75 15.49
N GLY A 261 -8.31 4.95 16.75
CA GLY A 261 -7.93 4.01 17.81
C GLY A 261 -8.41 2.59 17.48
N SER A 262 -8.17 1.66 18.39
CA SER A 262 -8.75 0.32 18.37
C SER A 262 -10.25 0.38 17.98
N PRO A 263 -10.81 -0.57 17.20
CA PRO A 263 -12.22 -0.52 16.81
C PRO A 263 -13.18 -0.24 17.98
N GLY A 264 -13.85 0.92 17.98
CA GLY A 264 -14.75 1.34 19.06
C GLY A 264 -14.15 2.26 20.13
N GLU A 265 -12.90 2.69 19.99
CA GLU A 265 -12.29 3.76 20.80
C GLU A 265 -12.72 5.16 20.37
N VAL A 266 -12.59 6.12 21.28
CA VAL A 266 -12.80 7.56 21.01
C VAL A 266 -11.56 8.08 20.28
N ALA A 267 -11.76 8.94 19.26
CA ALA A 267 -10.65 9.57 18.55
C ALA A 267 -9.68 10.24 19.52
N SER A 268 -8.38 10.08 19.29
CA SER A 268 -7.36 10.80 20.04
C SER A 268 -7.51 12.30 19.80
N ASP A 269 -7.41 13.10 20.87
CA ASP A 269 -7.29 14.55 20.77
C ASP A 269 -5.87 14.87 20.30
N PRO A 270 -5.67 15.33 19.06
CA PRO A 270 -4.33 15.43 18.54
C PRO A 270 -3.61 16.71 19.01
N LEU A 271 -4.26 17.56 19.82
CA LEU A 271 -3.61 18.60 20.62
C LEU A 271 -2.83 18.03 21.83
N LEU A 272 -3.10 16.79 22.20
CA LEU A 272 -2.57 16.15 23.41
C LEU A 272 -1.46 15.12 23.11
N GLY A 273 -1.08 14.95 21.84
CA GLY A 273 -0.10 13.94 21.41
C GLY A 273 -0.68 12.51 21.42
N ASN A 274 0.17 11.52 21.16
CA ASN A 274 -0.18 10.09 21.11
C ASN A 274 0.40 9.27 22.28
N LYS A 275 0.93 9.90 23.33
CA LYS A 275 1.62 9.27 24.47
C LYS A 275 1.04 9.73 25.81
N PHE A 276 1.03 8.86 26.82
CA PHE A 276 0.35 9.09 28.11
C PHE A 276 1.33 9.02 29.31
N GLU A 277 1.42 10.09 30.13
CA GLU A 277 2.14 10.12 31.42
C GLU A 277 1.18 10.23 32.62
N LEU A 278 1.34 9.37 33.62
CA LEU A 278 0.46 9.37 34.81
C LEU A 278 0.67 10.55 35.76
N SER A 279 1.90 11.08 35.84
CA SER A 279 2.25 12.05 36.89
C SER A 279 1.61 13.42 36.66
N THR A 280 1.46 13.79 35.39
CA THR A 280 0.94 15.08 34.94
C THR A 280 -0.39 14.96 34.20
N GLY A 281 -0.80 13.76 33.81
CA GLY A 281 -1.89 13.55 32.86
C GLY A 281 -1.62 14.21 31.49
N ARG A 282 -0.34 14.41 31.14
CA ARG A 282 0.17 15.10 29.92
C ARG A 282 1.46 14.44 29.41
N ASP A 283 1.95 14.81 28.23
CA ASP A 283 3.09 14.16 27.54
C ASP A 283 4.48 14.74 27.93
N PRO A 284 5.38 13.90 28.45
CA PRO A 284 6.79 13.98 28.05
C PRO A 284 7.45 12.62 27.76
N SER A 285 8.42 12.66 26.84
CA SER A 285 9.15 11.59 26.11
C SER A 285 9.98 10.59 26.93
N TRP A 286 9.75 10.49 28.23
CA TRP A 286 10.69 9.88 29.15
C TRP A 286 10.05 8.67 29.87
N TRP A 287 10.56 7.47 29.53
CA TRP A 287 10.32 6.12 30.12
C TRP A 287 9.19 5.30 29.48
N ILE A 288 9.34 5.03 28.18
CA ILE A 288 8.40 4.24 27.35
C ILE A 288 8.26 2.77 27.80
N ARG A 289 9.20 2.23 28.58
CA ARG A 289 9.26 0.78 28.87
C ARG A 289 8.10 0.30 29.74
N GLU A 290 7.68 1.09 30.71
CA GLU A 290 6.66 0.72 31.68
C GLU A 290 5.26 1.27 31.33
N GLN A 291 5.14 2.15 30.33
CA GLN A 291 3.88 2.87 30.03
C GLN A 291 2.68 1.94 29.83
N LYS A 292 2.83 0.83 29.10
CA LYS A 292 1.75 -0.16 28.93
C LYS A 292 1.31 -0.81 30.24
N GLU A 293 2.25 -1.11 31.13
CA GLU A 293 1.97 -1.73 32.43
C GLU A 293 1.21 -0.74 33.33
N TRP A 294 1.63 0.53 33.32
CA TRP A 294 0.97 1.59 34.06
C TRP A 294 -0.41 1.93 33.53
N LEU A 295 -0.59 2.06 32.21
CA LEU A 295 -1.90 2.35 31.60
C LEU A 295 -2.89 1.22 31.89
N TRP A 296 -2.44 -0.03 31.73
CA TRP A 296 -3.22 -1.19 32.10
C TRP A 296 -3.58 -1.18 33.59
N MET A 297 -2.62 -0.88 34.48
CA MET A 297 -2.84 -0.84 35.93
C MET A 297 -3.82 0.27 36.32
N GLU A 298 -3.68 1.48 35.79
CA GLU A 298 -4.59 2.60 36.06
C GLU A 298 -6.01 2.27 35.61
N THR A 299 -6.17 1.76 34.37
CA THR A 299 -7.46 1.33 33.84
C THR A 299 -8.05 0.20 34.69
N SER A 300 -7.21 -0.74 35.13
CA SER A 300 -7.62 -1.85 35.99
C SER A 300 -8.01 -1.40 37.41
N LEU A 301 -7.46 -0.30 37.92
CA LEU A 301 -7.74 0.19 39.28
C LEU A 301 -8.90 1.19 39.33
N VAL A 302 -9.00 2.07 38.35
CA VAL A 302 -9.90 3.24 38.36
C VAL A 302 -11.00 3.14 37.30
N GLY A 303 -10.82 2.31 36.26
CA GLY A 303 -11.79 2.12 35.19
C GLY A 303 -13.17 1.71 35.72
N SER A 304 -14.23 2.30 35.16
CA SER A 304 -15.61 2.02 35.58
C SER A 304 -16.09 0.60 35.21
N ASP A 305 -15.41 -0.05 34.26
CA ASP A 305 -15.70 -1.34 33.67
C ASP A 305 -14.86 -2.50 34.26
N GLN A 306 -14.65 -2.48 35.57
CA GLN A 306 -13.80 -3.43 36.32
C GLN A 306 -13.95 -4.92 35.94
N LEU A 307 -15.19 -5.40 35.72
CA LEU A 307 -15.41 -6.80 35.32
C LEU A 307 -14.82 -7.10 33.94
N ARG A 308 -14.97 -6.17 32.99
CA ARG A 308 -14.45 -6.31 31.61
C ARG A 308 -12.92 -6.43 31.64
N GLN A 309 -12.25 -5.56 32.39
CA GLN A 309 -10.79 -5.57 32.53
C GLN A 309 -10.27 -6.89 33.16
N ARG A 310 -10.95 -7.40 34.18
CA ARG A 310 -10.59 -8.70 34.82
C ARG A 310 -10.73 -9.87 33.85
N VAL A 311 -11.81 -9.91 33.07
CA VAL A 311 -12.02 -10.98 32.09
C VAL A 311 -11.05 -10.84 30.92
N ALA A 312 -10.83 -9.63 30.42
CA ALA A 312 -9.84 -9.35 29.38
C ALA A 312 -8.43 -9.79 29.79
N TRP A 313 -8.03 -9.51 31.04
CA TRP A 313 -6.77 -9.99 31.59
C TRP A 313 -6.68 -11.52 31.59
N ALA A 314 -7.72 -12.22 32.06
CA ALA A 314 -7.73 -13.68 32.07
C ALA A 314 -7.61 -14.27 30.66
N LEU A 315 -8.28 -13.68 29.66
CA LEU A 315 -8.18 -14.10 28.26
C LEU A 315 -6.80 -13.83 27.67
N ALA A 316 -6.18 -12.69 27.99
CA ALA A 316 -4.82 -12.36 27.56
C ALA A 316 -3.76 -13.32 28.09
N GLN A 317 -4.01 -13.99 29.23
CA GLN A 317 -3.13 -15.04 29.76
C GLN A 317 -3.27 -16.38 29.01
N LEU A 318 -4.33 -16.58 28.21
CA LEU A 318 -4.51 -17.77 27.38
C LEU A 318 -3.85 -17.60 26.01
N LEU A 319 -4.04 -16.43 25.40
CA LEU A 319 -3.55 -16.09 24.07
C LEU A 319 -2.34 -15.15 24.19
N VAL A 320 -1.25 -15.69 24.72
CA VAL A 320 -0.05 -14.93 25.10
C VAL A 320 0.83 -14.62 23.88
N VAL A 321 1.38 -13.40 23.85
CA VAL A 321 2.46 -12.99 22.96
C VAL A 321 3.74 -12.71 23.75
N VAL A 322 4.89 -13.14 23.23
CA VAL A 322 6.19 -12.98 23.90
C VAL A 322 6.96 -11.84 23.24
N SER A 323 7.25 -10.78 24.01
CA SER A 323 7.94 -9.59 23.49
C SER A 323 9.32 -9.86 22.88
N GLY A 324 9.98 -10.96 23.27
CA GLY A 324 11.28 -11.36 22.70
C GLY A 324 11.17 -12.10 21.36
N ALA A 325 9.98 -12.55 20.96
CA ALA A 325 9.71 -13.22 19.69
C ALA A 325 9.18 -12.25 18.62
N ILE A 326 9.10 -10.96 18.94
CA ILE A 326 8.48 -9.93 18.11
C ILE A 326 9.54 -8.86 17.83
N GLU A 327 9.71 -8.49 16.56
CA GLU A 327 10.68 -7.48 16.11
C GLU A 327 10.26 -6.07 16.58
N SER A 328 8.95 -5.90 16.84
CA SER A 328 8.37 -4.82 17.64
C SER A 328 9.11 -4.68 18.97
N THR A 329 10.06 -3.74 19.01
CA THR A 329 10.91 -3.50 20.17
C THR A 329 10.06 -3.35 21.44
N TRP A 330 10.56 -3.90 22.54
CA TRP A 330 10.02 -3.84 23.90
C TRP A 330 9.59 -2.45 24.42
N ARG A 331 9.84 -1.38 23.64
CA ARG A 331 9.47 0.02 23.85
C ARG A 331 8.19 0.43 23.12
N LYS A 332 7.37 -0.49 22.62
CA LYS A 332 6.12 -0.13 21.96
C LYS A 332 4.94 -0.42 22.89
N THR A 333 4.20 0.61 23.23
CA THR A 333 3.03 0.60 24.10
C THR A 333 1.76 0.37 23.29
N GLU A 334 1.55 1.11 22.20
CA GLU A 334 0.33 1.11 21.40
C GLU A 334 0.02 -0.28 20.81
N ALA A 335 0.99 -0.92 20.15
CA ALA A 335 0.77 -2.23 19.54
C ALA A 335 0.34 -3.30 20.56
N PHE A 336 0.92 -3.28 21.77
CA PHE A 336 0.57 -4.23 22.83
C PHE A 336 -0.78 -3.90 23.48
N LEU A 337 -1.12 -2.62 23.62
CA LEU A 337 -2.43 -2.21 24.11
C LEU A 337 -3.53 -2.55 23.11
N VAL A 338 -3.32 -2.30 21.81
CA VAL A 338 -4.28 -2.68 20.76
C VAL A 338 -4.48 -4.21 20.71
N TYR A 339 -3.43 -4.99 20.96
CA TYR A 339 -3.57 -6.42 21.17
C TYR A 339 -4.40 -6.77 22.41
N TYR A 340 -4.18 -6.05 23.53
CA TYR A 340 -4.97 -6.22 24.75
C TYR A 340 -6.45 -5.84 24.56
N ASP A 341 -6.72 -4.81 23.77
CA ASP A 341 -8.08 -4.32 23.50
C ASP A 341 -8.96 -5.35 22.81
N ILE A 342 -8.37 -6.29 22.04
CA ILE A 342 -9.09 -7.44 21.49
C ILE A 342 -9.86 -8.15 22.62
N PHE A 343 -9.22 -8.35 23.76
CA PHE A 343 -9.83 -9.03 24.91
C PHE A 343 -10.79 -8.12 25.68
N VAL A 344 -10.55 -6.81 25.73
CA VAL A 344 -11.47 -5.84 26.35
C VAL A 344 -12.79 -5.78 25.58
N ARG A 345 -12.72 -5.67 24.24
CA ARG A 345 -13.89 -5.67 23.35
C ARG A 345 -14.68 -6.96 23.45
N ASN A 346 -13.98 -8.09 23.43
CA ASN A 346 -14.58 -9.42 23.40
C ASN A 346 -14.73 -10.07 24.79
N ALA A 347 -14.55 -9.34 25.89
CA ALA A 347 -14.58 -9.89 27.25
C ALA A 347 -15.85 -10.71 27.56
N PHE A 348 -16.99 -10.31 26.98
CA PHE A 348 -18.28 -11.01 27.13
C PHE A 348 -18.79 -11.60 25.80
N GLY A 349 -17.91 -11.72 24.81
CA GLY A 349 -18.22 -12.14 23.45
C GLY A 349 -17.95 -13.62 23.18
N ASN A 350 -17.74 -13.96 21.90
CA ASN A 350 -17.45 -15.32 21.47
C ASN A 350 -15.94 -15.55 21.35
N TYR A 351 -15.46 -16.71 21.82
CA TYR A 351 -14.04 -17.07 21.73
C TYR A 351 -13.53 -17.17 20.29
N LEU A 352 -14.40 -17.52 19.33
CA LEU A 352 -14.08 -17.53 17.90
C LEU A 352 -13.72 -16.14 17.37
N ASP A 353 -14.42 -15.09 17.85
CA ASP A 353 -14.14 -13.71 17.44
C ASP A 353 -12.80 -13.24 18.00
N ILE A 354 -12.47 -13.63 19.24
CA ILE A 354 -11.15 -13.40 19.85
C ILE A 354 -10.07 -14.08 19.02
N LEU A 355 -10.22 -15.38 18.71
CA LEU A 355 -9.25 -16.11 17.91
C LEU A 355 -9.06 -15.47 16.54
N ARG A 356 -10.14 -15.03 15.90
CA ARG A 356 -10.07 -14.34 14.61
C ARG A 356 -9.25 -13.05 14.71
N GLU A 357 -9.56 -12.16 15.64
CA GLU A 357 -8.81 -10.90 15.79
C GLU A 357 -7.34 -11.16 16.15
N VAL A 358 -7.07 -12.10 17.05
CA VAL A 358 -5.70 -12.52 17.42
C VAL A 358 -4.94 -13.08 16.23
N SER A 359 -5.56 -13.94 15.41
CA SER A 359 -4.93 -14.51 14.21
C SER A 359 -4.52 -13.46 13.18
N TYR A 360 -5.23 -12.33 13.11
CA TYR A 360 -4.90 -11.25 12.18
C TYR A 360 -3.98 -10.20 12.80
N SER A 361 -3.67 -10.28 14.09
CA SER A 361 -2.75 -9.35 14.74
C SER A 361 -1.31 -9.55 14.26
N PRO A 362 -0.60 -8.47 13.87
CA PRO A 362 0.83 -8.51 13.58
C PRO A 362 1.67 -9.11 14.72
N LEU A 363 1.34 -8.82 15.99
CA LEU A 363 2.09 -9.32 17.14
C LEU A 363 2.03 -10.84 17.24
N MET A 364 0.86 -11.43 17.02
CA MET A 364 0.70 -12.89 17.04
C MET A 364 1.43 -13.54 15.85
N ALA A 365 1.43 -12.87 14.71
CA ALA A 365 2.07 -13.33 13.49
C ALA A 365 3.57 -13.39 13.54
N GLU A 366 4.19 -12.40 14.17
CA GLU A 366 5.61 -12.41 14.49
C GLU A 366 5.89 -13.48 15.56
N ASN A 367 5.11 -13.48 16.66
CA ASN A 367 5.29 -14.41 17.78
C ASN A 367 5.26 -15.90 17.37
N LEU A 368 4.41 -16.27 16.41
CA LEU A 368 4.26 -17.64 15.91
C LEU A 368 4.66 -17.79 14.44
N SER A 369 5.54 -16.90 13.97
CA SER A 369 6.34 -16.99 12.74
C SER A 369 5.58 -17.20 11.41
N TYR A 370 4.33 -16.77 11.33
CA TYR A 370 3.56 -16.81 10.08
C TYR A 370 3.48 -15.45 9.36
N LEU A 371 4.00 -14.36 9.96
CA LEU A 371 4.19 -13.09 9.28
C LEU A 371 5.14 -13.27 8.06
N ASN A 372 4.76 -12.72 6.92
CA ASN A 372 5.47 -12.79 5.64
C ASN A 372 5.72 -14.22 5.12
N SER A 373 5.06 -15.23 5.70
CA SER A 373 5.18 -16.62 5.27
C SER A 373 4.64 -16.78 3.84
N ARG A 374 5.35 -17.54 3.00
CA ARG A 374 5.02 -17.73 1.58
C ARG A 374 4.63 -19.17 1.33
N SER A 375 3.66 -19.37 0.44
CA SER A 375 3.25 -20.71 0.04
C SER A 375 4.38 -21.47 -0.66
N ALA A 376 4.34 -22.80 -0.53
CA ALA A 376 5.26 -23.68 -1.22
C ALA A 376 5.23 -23.47 -2.75
N SER A 377 4.04 -23.23 -3.31
CA SER A 377 3.86 -22.95 -4.75
C SER A 377 4.62 -21.70 -5.15
N TYR A 378 4.41 -20.60 -4.44
CA TYR A 378 5.07 -19.32 -4.73
C TYR A 378 6.59 -19.44 -4.65
N VAL A 379 7.13 -20.07 -3.59
CA VAL A 379 8.57 -20.24 -3.42
C VAL A 379 9.16 -21.13 -4.51
N TYR A 380 8.46 -22.19 -4.90
CA TYR A 380 8.91 -23.06 -5.97
C TYR A 380 8.91 -22.35 -7.34
N GLU A 381 7.85 -21.59 -7.64
CA GLU A 381 7.71 -20.85 -8.90
C GLU A 381 8.76 -19.74 -9.03
N THR A 382 8.99 -18.98 -7.96
CA THR A 382 9.87 -17.80 -7.96
C THR A 382 11.34 -18.12 -7.69
N LEU A 383 11.63 -19.02 -6.75
CA LEU A 383 12.99 -19.30 -6.28
C LEU A 383 13.49 -20.70 -6.68
N ARG A 384 12.64 -21.55 -7.28
CA ARG A 384 12.96 -22.95 -7.62
C ARG A 384 13.47 -23.75 -6.42
N ARG A 385 12.94 -23.45 -5.23
CA ARG A 385 13.30 -24.12 -3.97
C ARG A 385 12.09 -24.82 -3.36
N HIS A 386 12.36 -25.93 -2.69
CA HIS A 386 11.35 -26.58 -1.85
C HIS A 386 11.28 -25.85 -0.51
N SER A 387 10.08 -25.40 -0.15
CA SER A 387 9.78 -24.77 1.12
C SER A 387 8.40 -25.24 1.58
N PHE A 388 8.23 -25.41 2.88
CA PHE A 388 6.98 -25.79 3.51
C PHE A 388 6.42 -24.61 4.29
N ALA A 389 5.10 -24.57 4.44
CA ALA A 389 4.45 -23.57 5.28
C ALA A 389 4.89 -23.73 6.74
N ASP A 390 5.02 -22.61 7.46
CA ASP A 390 5.37 -22.63 8.88
C ASP A 390 4.23 -23.27 9.70
N GLU A 391 4.57 -24.28 10.49
CA GLU A 391 3.61 -25.07 11.26
C GLU A 391 3.31 -24.49 12.65
N ASN A 392 4.10 -23.53 13.14
CA ASN A 392 4.04 -23.09 14.53
C ASN A 392 2.63 -22.61 14.90
N TYR A 393 2.08 -21.64 14.17
CA TYR A 393 0.74 -21.14 14.48
C TYR A 393 -0.36 -22.20 14.34
N ALA A 394 -0.31 -23.02 13.29
CA ALA A 394 -1.27 -24.10 13.08
C ALA A 394 -1.23 -25.13 14.23
N ARG A 395 -0.05 -25.38 14.79
CA ARG A 395 0.13 -26.27 15.93
C ARG A 395 -0.37 -25.62 17.22
N GLU A 396 0.03 -24.39 17.51
CA GLU A 396 -0.36 -23.70 18.75
C GLU A 396 -1.85 -23.43 18.84
N ILE A 397 -2.49 -23.04 17.72
CA ILE A 397 -3.95 -22.78 17.73
C ILE A 397 -4.73 -24.04 18.11
N MET A 398 -4.32 -25.22 17.64
CA MET A 398 -4.97 -26.48 17.98
C MET A 398 -4.58 -26.97 19.37
N GLN A 399 -3.28 -26.98 19.68
CA GLN A 399 -2.76 -27.68 20.85
C GLN A 399 -2.85 -26.87 22.14
N LEU A 400 -2.62 -25.56 22.09
CA LEU A 400 -2.61 -24.69 23.28
C LEU A 400 -3.88 -23.85 23.39
N PHE A 401 -4.40 -23.35 22.27
CA PHE A 401 -5.44 -22.33 22.31
C PHE A 401 -6.86 -22.86 22.16
N THR A 402 -7.06 -24.10 21.69
CA THR A 402 -8.41 -24.63 21.42
C THR A 402 -8.62 -26.06 21.92
N ILE A 403 -8.32 -27.06 21.09
CA ILE A 403 -8.82 -28.43 21.25
C ILE A 403 -7.90 -29.34 22.06
N GLY A 404 -6.65 -28.95 22.28
CA GLY A 404 -5.68 -29.74 23.03
C GLY A 404 -5.14 -30.93 22.22
N LEU A 405 -4.37 -31.80 22.88
CA LEU A 405 -3.72 -32.95 22.26
C LEU A 405 -4.59 -34.22 22.22
N VAL A 406 -5.56 -34.33 23.13
CA VAL A 406 -6.36 -35.55 23.33
C VAL A 406 -7.85 -35.23 23.30
N GLN A 407 -8.63 -36.08 22.65
CA GLN A 407 -10.08 -35.94 22.63
C GLN A 407 -10.64 -36.18 24.03
N LEU A 408 -11.58 -35.35 24.46
CA LEU A 408 -12.22 -35.44 25.77
C LEU A 408 -13.69 -35.82 25.64
N ASN A 409 -14.19 -36.56 26.62
CA ASN A 409 -15.61 -36.72 26.86
C ASN A 409 -16.20 -35.43 27.45
N MET A 410 -17.53 -35.33 27.50
CA MET A 410 -18.22 -34.15 28.08
C MET A 410 -17.91 -33.93 29.57
N ASP A 411 -17.43 -34.95 30.29
CA ASP A 411 -17.00 -34.86 31.68
C ASP A 411 -15.51 -34.49 31.84
N GLY A 412 -14.80 -34.23 30.73
CA GLY A 412 -13.38 -33.89 30.72
C GLY A 412 -12.43 -35.08 30.79
N SER A 413 -12.93 -36.31 30.88
CA SER A 413 -12.08 -37.51 30.83
C SER A 413 -11.57 -37.78 29.41
N ALA A 414 -10.35 -38.30 29.27
CA ALA A 414 -9.78 -38.64 27.97
C ALA A 414 -10.60 -39.75 27.29
N LYS A 415 -11.01 -39.51 26.05
CA LYS A 415 -11.61 -40.53 25.19
C LYS A 415 -10.55 -41.55 24.80
N ARG A 416 -10.88 -42.83 24.93
CA ARG A 416 -9.93 -43.93 24.72
C ARG A 416 -10.33 -44.77 23.52
N ASP A 417 -9.34 -45.25 22.78
CA ASP A 417 -9.51 -46.26 21.74
C ASP A 417 -9.78 -47.65 22.35
N GLU A 418 -10.00 -48.64 21.48
CA GLU A 418 -10.23 -50.04 21.90
C GLU A 418 -9.06 -50.64 22.69
N SER A 419 -7.86 -50.08 22.56
CA SER A 419 -6.65 -50.50 23.28
C SER A 419 -6.46 -49.75 24.61
N GLY A 420 -7.38 -48.85 24.96
CA GLY A 420 -7.31 -48.03 26.17
C GLY A 420 -6.38 -46.83 26.07
N ASN A 421 -5.84 -46.49 24.90
CA ASN A 421 -4.99 -45.31 24.71
C ASN A 421 -5.84 -44.06 24.48
N ALA A 422 -5.37 -42.90 24.92
CA ALA A 422 -6.05 -41.64 24.65
C ALA A 422 -6.03 -41.33 23.15
N MET A 423 -7.19 -40.96 22.59
CA MET A 423 -7.30 -40.61 21.17
C MET A 423 -6.75 -39.21 20.91
N ALA A 424 -5.87 -39.06 19.91
CA ALA A 424 -5.37 -37.76 19.50
C ALA A 424 -6.47 -36.90 18.85
N THR A 425 -6.44 -35.59 19.08
CA THR A 425 -7.37 -34.62 18.46
C THR A 425 -7.07 -34.36 16.99
N TYR A 426 -5.79 -34.42 16.60
CA TYR A 426 -5.35 -34.17 15.24
C TYR A 426 -4.12 -34.99 14.89
N SER A 427 -3.83 -35.12 13.60
CA SER A 427 -2.63 -35.77 13.08
C SER A 427 -1.63 -34.73 12.58
N ASN A 428 -0.40 -35.17 12.27
CA ASN A 428 0.57 -34.30 11.60
C ASN A 428 0.09 -33.87 10.20
N GLU A 429 -0.82 -34.61 9.57
CA GLU A 429 -1.39 -34.19 8.28
C GLU A 429 -2.30 -32.98 8.45
N HIS A 430 -3.07 -32.92 9.54
CA HIS A 430 -3.87 -31.73 9.87
C HIS A 430 -2.99 -30.51 10.10
N ILE A 431 -1.89 -30.65 10.84
CA ILE A 431 -0.94 -29.54 11.09
C ILE A 431 -0.38 -28.99 9.77
N MET A 432 0.17 -29.85 8.91
CA MET A 432 0.70 -29.45 7.61
C MET A 432 -0.38 -28.83 6.72
N SER A 433 -1.61 -29.33 6.80
CA SER A 433 -2.74 -28.81 6.03
C SER A 433 -3.15 -27.41 6.49
N PHE A 434 -3.30 -27.21 7.80
CA PHE A 434 -3.65 -25.92 8.39
C PHE A 434 -2.51 -24.89 8.33
N ALA A 435 -1.25 -25.31 8.37
CA ALA A 435 -0.10 -24.41 8.15
C ALA A 435 -0.22 -23.65 6.82
N ARG A 436 -0.71 -24.31 5.77
CA ARG A 436 -0.96 -23.67 4.46
C ARG A 436 -2.02 -22.56 4.54
N ALA A 437 -2.96 -22.65 5.48
CA ALA A 437 -3.96 -21.62 5.76
C ALA A 437 -3.39 -20.39 6.50
N TRP A 438 -2.10 -20.36 6.82
CA TRP A 438 -1.43 -19.22 7.47
C TRP A 438 -0.32 -18.59 6.61
N THR A 439 -0.30 -18.92 5.31
CA THR A 439 0.60 -18.28 4.33
C THR A 439 0.00 -16.98 3.78
N GLY A 440 0.86 -16.03 3.41
CA GLY A 440 0.48 -14.78 2.73
C GLY A 440 0.08 -13.63 3.65
N PHE A 441 0.18 -13.78 4.98
CA PHE A 441 -0.10 -12.68 5.90
C PHE A 441 1.06 -11.68 5.91
N ARG A 442 0.75 -10.40 5.75
CA ARG A 442 1.72 -9.29 5.74
C ARG A 442 1.13 -8.08 6.45
N HIS A 443 1.99 -7.25 7.01
CA HIS A 443 1.59 -5.94 7.54
C HIS A 443 0.81 -5.14 6.48
N GLN A 444 -0.15 -4.34 6.96
CA GLN A 444 -0.75 -3.31 6.12
C GLN A 444 0.25 -2.17 5.84
N GLN A 445 -0.14 -1.28 4.93
CA GLN A 445 0.54 0.00 4.79
C GLN A 445 0.47 0.75 6.13
N LYS A 446 1.58 1.42 6.48
CA LYS A 446 1.63 2.25 7.69
C LYS A 446 0.68 3.43 7.57
N ARG A 447 0.02 3.77 8.67
CA ARG A 447 -0.72 5.02 8.85
C ARG A 447 0.13 6.02 9.65
N GLY A 448 -0.15 7.32 9.48
CA GLY A 448 0.65 8.39 10.10
C GLY A 448 0.51 8.48 11.62
N ASN A 449 -0.59 7.98 12.18
CA ASN A 449 -0.92 7.98 13.61
C ASN A 449 -0.48 6.69 14.31
N MET A 450 0.81 6.45 14.44
CA MET A 450 1.33 5.31 15.21
C MET A 450 2.46 5.78 16.13
N GLU A 451 2.58 5.17 17.31
CA GLU A 451 3.63 5.44 18.31
C GLU A 451 5.05 5.36 17.73
N GLU A 452 5.27 4.49 16.74
CA GLU A 452 6.53 4.37 16.04
C GLU A 452 6.39 4.68 14.53
N PRO A 453 6.95 5.82 14.08
CA PRO A 453 6.92 6.18 12.67
C PRO A 453 7.85 5.30 11.80
N ASP A 454 8.81 4.58 12.39
CA ASP A 454 10.07 4.15 11.73
C ASP A 454 10.26 2.63 11.58
N GLY A 455 9.38 1.77 12.15
CA GLY A 455 9.48 0.30 12.05
C GLY A 455 9.26 -0.34 10.66
N SER A 456 9.40 -1.66 10.55
CA SER A 456 9.34 -2.42 9.27
C SER A 456 7.93 -2.58 8.65
N GLY A 457 6.87 -2.12 9.32
CA GLY A 457 5.49 -2.17 8.82
C GLY A 457 4.45 -1.71 9.85
N ASN A 458 3.16 -1.79 9.49
CA ASN A 458 2.04 -1.51 10.40
C ASN A 458 1.83 -2.68 11.39
N GLN A 459 2.21 -2.46 12.65
CA GLN A 459 2.13 -3.48 13.72
C GLN A 459 0.84 -3.40 14.55
N ILE A 460 -0.04 -2.46 14.22
CA ILE A 460 -1.25 -2.15 14.98
C ILE A 460 -2.46 -2.75 14.27
N ASP A 461 -2.61 -2.44 12.99
CA ASP A 461 -3.78 -2.83 12.22
C ASP A 461 -3.76 -4.32 11.85
N PRO A 462 -4.94 -4.96 11.71
CA PRO A 462 -5.04 -6.35 11.27
C PRO A 462 -4.28 -6.57 9.95
N MET A 463 -3.44 -7.59 9.88
CA MET A 463 -2.67 -7.89 8.67
C MET A 463 -3.55 -8.12 7.44
N ARG A 464 -2.99 -7.83 6.27
CA ARG A 464 -3.60 -8.18 4.98
C ARG A 464 -3.06 -9.49 4.44
N ILE A 465 -3.82 -10.12 3.54
CA ILE A 465 -3.41 -11.34 2.85
C ILE A 465 -2.92 -10.97 1.44
N THR A 466 -1.64 -11.17 1.18
CA THR A 466 -1.06 -11.12 -0.17
C THR A 466 -1.45 -12.38 -0.93
N ALA A 467 -2.31 -12.21 -1.92
CA ALA A 467 -2.95 -13.31 -2.66
C ALA A 467 -1.93 -14.22 -3.36
N ASP A 468 -0.82 -13.67 -3.85
CA ASP A 468 0.22 -14.45 -4.53
C ASP A 468 1.03 -15.34 -3.58
N TRP A 469 1.21 -14.88 -2.34
CA TRP A 469 1.93 -15.63 -1.30
C TRP A 469 1.04 -16.67 -0.63
N ARG A 470 -0.28 -16.56 -0.80
CA ARG A 470 -1.28 -17.47 -0.24
C ARG A 470 -1.24 -18.83 -0.94
N ASP A 471 -1.33 -19.91 -0.17
CA ASP A 471 -1.54 -21.24 -0.73
C ASP A 471 -2.92 -21.29 -1.40
N LYS A 472 -2.97 -21.68 -2.68
CA LYS A 472 -4.22 -21.72 -3.47
C LYS A 472 -4.92 -23.07 -3.41
N PHE A 473 -4.27 -24.11 -2.90
CA PHE A 473 -4.82 -25.48 -2.92
C PHE A 473 -5.83 -25.72 -1.79
N PRO A 474 -6.70 -26.74 -1.89
CA PRO A 474 -7.59 -27.13 -0.81
C PRO A 474 -6.83 -27.50 0.48
N LYS A 475 -7.44 -27.15 1.63
CA LYS A 475 -6.98 -27.47 2.98
C LYS A 475 -8.02 -28.42 3.57
N SER A 476 -7.57 -29.54 4.12
CA SER A 476 -8.42 -30.46 4.86
C SER A 476 -8.95 -29.79 6.14
N ASP A 477 -10.14 -30.18 6.60
CA ASP A 477 -10.63 -29.87 7.94
C ASP A 477 -10.18 -30.94 8.98
N LEU A 478 -10.74 -30.91 10.19
CA LEU A 478 -10.45 -31.90 11.25
C LEU A 478 -11.25 -33.21 11.12
N ASN A 479 -12.25 -33.26 10.24
CA ASN A 479 -13.20 -34.35 10.08
C ASN A 479 -13.05 -35.04 8.71
N ASP A 480 -11.84 -35.05 8.16
CA ASP A 480 -11.50 -35.62 6.84
C ASP A 480 -12.23 -35.00 5.64
N GLY A 481 -12.82 -33.80 5.79
CA GLY A 481 -13.37 -32.95 4.73
C GLY A 481 -12.43 -31.82 4.31
N TYR A 482 -12.94 -30.78 3.65
CA TYR A 482 -12.17 -29.58 3.27
C TYR A 482 -12.74 -28.29 3.87
N ILE A 483 -11.83 -27.36 4.19
CA ILE A 483 -12.21 -26.01 4.63
C ILE A 483 -12.97 -25.32 3.49
N GLY A 484 -14.22 -24.95 3.75
CA GLY A 484 -15.09 -24.26 2.80
C GLY A 484 -16.25 -25.09 2.27
N ASP A 485 -16.32 -26.40 2.58
CA ASP A 485 -17.37 -27.31 2.10
C ASP A 485 -18.81 -26.90 2.52
N GLY A 486 -18.96 -25.96 3.46
CA GLY A 486 -20.25 -25.38 3.89
C GLY A 486 -20.57 -23.99 3.33
N VAL A 487 -19.74 -23.46 2.44
CA VAL A 487 -19.89 -22.12 1.83
C VAL A 487 -20.28 -22.28 0.35
N ALA A 488 -21.13 -21.39 -0.15
CA ALA A 488 -21.53 -21.41 -1.56
C ALA A 488 -20.31 -21.21 -2.49
N MET A 489 -20.37 -21.83 -3.67
CA MET A 489 -19.37 -21.55 -4.69
C MET A 489 -19.50 -20.11 -5.16
N CYS A 490 -18.39 -19.44 -5.51
CA CYS A 490 -18.45 -18.07 -6.01
C CYS A 490 -19.30 -17.92 -7.28
N VAL A 491 -19.41 -19.00 -8.08
CA VAL A 491 -20.27 -19.08 -9.27
C VAL A 491 -21.77 -19.19 -8.93
N ASP A 492 -22.11 -19.58 -7.70
CA ASP A 492 -23.49 -19.72 -7.24
C ASP A 492 -23.98 -18.47 -6.49
N LEU A 493 -23.12 -17.46 -6.31
CA LEU A 493 -23.54 -16.20 -5.72
C LEU A 493 -24.62 -15.55 -6.60
N PRO A 494 -25.68 -14.98 -6.01
CA PRO A 494 -26.75 -14.38 -6.78
C PRO A 494 -26.25 -13.23 -7.67
N ASP A 495 -26.82 -13.10 -8.87
CA ASP A 495 -26.49 -12.01 -9.80
C ASP A 495 -26.58 -10.64 -9.12
N LYS A 496 -25.62 -9.78 -9.50
CA LYS A 496 -25.46 -8.39 -9.03
C LYS A 496 -25.40 -8.28 -7.51
N MET A 497 -24.63 -9.17 -6.87
CA MET A 497 -24.51 -9.25 -5.41
C MET A 497 -24.10 -7.90 -4.79
N HIS A 498 -23.34 -7.06 -5.50
CA HIS A 498 -22.93 -5.73 -5.06
C HIS A 498 -24.10 -4.76 -4.84
N LEU A 499 -25.24 -4.95 -5.48
CA LEU A 499 -26.42 -4.10 -5.32
C LEU A 499 -27.40 -4.62 -4.28
N ARG A 500 -27.19 -5.82 -3.73
CA ARG A 500 -28.15 -6.45 -2.83
C ARG A 500 -28.07 -5.88 -1.43
N LYS A 501 -29.20 -5.93 -0.72
CA LYS A 501 -29.26 -5.62 0.72
C LYS A 501 -28.17 -6.38 1.47
N GLY A 502 -27.40 -5.66 2.28
CA GLY A 502 -26.27 -6.18 3.04
C GLY A 502 -24.92 -6.11 2.33
N ALA A 503 -24.88 -5.70 1.05
CA ALA A 503 -23.62 -5.37 0.39
C ALA A 503 -22.87 -4.28 1.18
N THR A 504 -21.58 -4.49 1.38
CA THR A 504 -20.75 -3.65 2.24
C THR A 504 -19.69 -2.94 1.40
N TYR A 505 -19.55 -1.64 1.64
CA TYR A 505 -18.60 -0.75 0.97
C TYR A 505 -17.73 -0.07 2.02
N ARG A 506 -16.44 0.06 1.74
CA ARG A 506 -15.46 0.68 2.62
C ARG A 506 -14.80 1.86 1.90
N LEU A 507 -14.76 3.02 2.54
CA LEU A 507 -14.16 4.23 1.96
C LEU A 507 -12.64 4.06 1.81
N ILE A 508 -12.11 4.42 0.64
CA ILE A 508 -10.66 4.40 0.34
C ILE A 508 -10.12 5.77 -0.15
N GLY A 509 -10.97 6.81 -0.11
CA GLY A 509 -10.57 8.18 -0.42
C GLY A 509 -10.35 8.44 -1.91
N SER A 510 -9.30 9.18 -2.28
CA SER A 510 -8.95 9.47 -3.68
C SER A 510 -8.17 8.37 -4.38
N SER A 511 -7.74 7.36 -3.62
CA SER A 511 -7.13 6.16 -4.20
C SER A 511 -8.18 5.35 -4.93
N ASN A 512 -7.88 4.97 -6.17
CA ASN A 512 -8.72 4.06 -6.95
C ASN A 512 -8.30 2.59 -6.78
N MET A 513 -7.30 2.30 -5.95
CA MET A 513 -6.75 0.98 -5.69
C MET A 513 -7.35 0.37 -4.42
N PRO A 514 -7.84 -0.88 -4.46
CA PRO A 514 -8.33 -1.56 -3.27
C PRO A 514 -7.21 -1.82 -2.26
N GLU A 515 -7.60 -1.91 -1.00
CA GLU A 515 -6.67 -2.09 0.12
C GLU A 515 -6.82 -3.47 0.78
N LEU A 516 -8.03 -4.07 0.76
CA LEU A 516 -8.26 -5.45 1.23
C LEU A 516 -7.91 -6.51 0.19
N GLN A 517 -7.71 -6.08 -1.06
CA GLN A 517 -7.34 -6.94 -2.17
C GLN A 517 -6.11 -6.36 -2.84
N GLU A 518 -5.17 -7.22 -3.22
CA GLU A 518 -3.98 -6.81 -3.98
C GLU A 518 -4.30 -6.92 -5.47
N ASP A 519 -4.19 -5.81 -6.18
CA ASP A 519 -4.31 -5.75 -7.63
C ASP A 519 -2.99 -5.30 -8.26
N PRO A 520 -2.67 -5.73 -9.50
CA PRO A 520 -1.48 -5.30 -10.22
C PRO A 520 -1.42 -3.78 -10.36
N ALA A 521 -0.21 -3.20 -10.29
CA ALA A 521 -0.03 -1.75 -10.34
C ALA A 521 -0.53 -1.13 -11.66
N GLU A 522 -0.53 -1.90 -12.75
CA GLU A 522 -1.06 -1.49 -14.05
C GLU A 522 -2.57 -1.19 -13.99
N PHE A 523 -3.28 -1.68 -12.98
CA PHE A 523 -4.70 -1.39 -12.80
C PHE A 523 -4.93 0.00 -12.22
N ALA A 524 -3.91 0.71 -11.72
CA ALA A 524 -4.05 2.06 -11.16
C ALA A 524 -4.46 3.10 -12.22
N THR A 525 -4.08 2.88 -13.47
CA THR A 525 -4.28 3.83 -14.58
C THR A 525 -4.97 3.17 -15.78
N ASP A 526 -5.87 3.88 -16.45
CA ASP A 526 -6.58 3.37 -17.64
C ASP A 526 -5.75 3.42 -18.94
N SER A 527 -4.44 3.67 -18.84
CA SER A 527 -3.53 3.96 -19.95
C SER A 527 -2.76 2.75 -20.51
N GLY A 528 -3.05 1.52 -20.05
CA GLY A 528 -2.35 0.31 -20.49
C GLY A 528 -2.83 -0.28 -21.83
N PRO A 529 -1.96 -1.01 -22.58
CA PRO A 529 -2.29 -1.62 -23.88
C PRO A 529 -3.35 -2.74 -23.78
N TRP A 530 -3.54 -3.31 -22.59
CA TRP A 530 -4.67 -4.15 -22.26
C TRP A 530 -5.68 -3.31 -21.49
N ARG A 531 -6.52 -2.55 -22.21
CA ARG A 531 -7.70 -1.85 -21.67
C ARG A 531 -8.68 -2.88 -21.11
N LEU A 532 -8.38 -3.36 -19.93
CA LEU A 532 -9.21 -4.19 -19.14
C LEU A 532 -9.72 -3.26 -18.04
N PRO A 533 -10.94 -2.69 -18.17
CA PRO A 533 -11.57 -1.86 -17.14
C PRO A 533 -11.97 -2.75 -15.96
N VAL A 534 -11.00 -3.48 -15.39
CA VAL A 534 -11.26 -4.60 -14.50
C VAL A 534 -11.66 -4.02 -13.16
N LYS A 535 -12.99 -3.90 -13.04
CA LYS A 535 -13.74 -3.81 -11.79
C LYS A 535 -13.66 -2.44 -11.08
N LYS A 536 -13.28 -1.39 -11.81
CA LYS A 536 -13.49 0.01 -11.41
C LYS A 536 -14.80 0.50 -12.00
N LEU A 537 -15.72 0.91 -11.14
CA LEU A 537 -17.03 1.41 -11.55
C LEU A 537 -17.11 2.91 -11.27
N GLU A 538 -17.25 3.72 -12.31
CA GLU A 538 -17.65 5.12 -12.14
C GLU A 538 -19.17 5.23 -12.17
N LEU A 539 -19.75 5.78 -11.11
CA LEU A 539 -21.18 5.98 -11.00
C LEU A 539 -21.59 7.27 -11.72
N ALA A 540 -22.72 7.22 -12.41
CA ALA A 540 -23.28 8.39 -13.06
C ALA A 540 -23.83 9.41 -12.03
N ALA A 541 -23.92 10.67 -12.43
CA ALA A 541 -24.59 11.69 -11.64
C ALA A 541 -26.07 11.30 -11.42
N GLY A 542 -26.48 11.12 -10.16
CA GLY A 542 -27.82 10.66 -9.80
C GLY A 542 -27.99 9.14 -9.65
N SER A 543 -26.89 8.37 -9.65
CA SER A 543 -26.90 6.94 -9.33
C SER A 543 -27.59 6.65 -7.99
N LEU A 544 -28.44 5.63 -7.96
CA LEU A 544 -29.11 5.18 -6.73
C LEU A 544 -28.12 4.54 -5.76
N LEU A 545 -27.09 3.85 -6.28
CA LEU A 545 -25.97 3.39 -5.47
C LEU A 545 -25.16 4.59 -4.94
N GLY A 546 -24.89 5.57 -5.80
CA GLY A 546 -24.16 6.80 -5.41
C GLY A 546 -24.84 7.56 -4.29
N ALA A 547 -26.17 7.65 -4.33
CA ALA A 547 -26.98 8.26 -3.27
C ALA A 547 -26.99 7.47 -1.95
N GLN A 548 -26.65 6.18 -1.94
CA GLN A 548 -26.46 5.42 -0.70
C GLN A 548 -25.03 5.51 -0.16
N LEU A 549 -24.04 5.71 -1.04
CA LEU A 549 -22.64 5.93 -0.65
C LEU A 549 -22.38 7.37 -0.18
N CYS A 550 -23.28 8.29 -0.53
CA CYS A 550 -23.22 9.71 -0.25
C CYS A 550 -24.37 10.12 0.68
N ASP A 551 -24.06 10.55 1.90
CA ASP A 551 -25.06 11.13 2.81
C ASP A 551 -25.16 12.64 2.54
N ASP A 552 -26.15 13.03 1.72
CA ASP A 552 -26.36 14.41 1.29
C ASP A 552 -27.33 15.13 2.24
N GLY A 553 -26.85 15.45 3.45
CA GLY A 553 -27.61 16.15 4.50
C GLY A 553 -27.99 17.61 4.19
N GLY A 554 -27.92 18.03 2.91
CA GLY A 554 -28.36 19.34 2.43
C GLY A 554 -27.27 20.42 2.32
N SER A 555 -26.00 20.11 2.63
CA SER A 555 -24.86 21.05 2.51
C SER A 555 -23.66 20.48 1.75
N GLY A 556 -23.87 19.42 0.98
CA GLY A 556 -22.81 18.66 0.31
C GLY A 556 -22.69 17.25 0.87
N CYS A 557 -22.10 16.37 0.05
CA CYS A 557 -21.99 14.95 0.35
C CYS A 557 -21.06 14.67 1.53
N THR A 558 -21.55 13.92 2.52
CA THR A 558 -20.71 13.28 3.55
C THR A 558 -20.48 11.81 3.23
N TYR A 559 -19.25 11.34 3.41
CA TYR A 559 -18.81 9.99 3.01
C TYR A 559 -18.45 9.14 4.25
N PRO A 560 -19.32 8.21 4.68
CA PRO A 560 -19.04 7.33 5.82
C PRO A 560 -17.93 6.31 5.52
N ASN A 561 -17.10 5.97 6.50
CA ASN A 561 -16.02 4.98 6.33
C ASN A 561 -16.50 3.59 5.90
N THR A 562 -17.68 3.17 6.36
CA THR A 562 -18.31 1.91 5.98
C THR A 562 -19.77 2.14 5.71
N VAL A 563 -20.24 1.67 4.55
CA VAL A 563 -21.65 1.72 4.15
C VAL A 563 -22.15 0.29 3.94
N ILE A 564 -23.24 -0.07 4.61
CA ILE A 564 -23.93 -1.35 4.40
C ILE A 564 -25.28 -1.02 3.79
N LEU A 565 -25.56 -1.54 2.59
CA LEU A 565 -26.83 -1.25 1.90
C LEU A 565 -28.02 -1.77 2.72
N SER A 566 -28.88 -0.86 3.18
CA SER A 566 -30.08 -1.20 3.96
C SER A 566 -31.17 -1.86 3.11
N SER A 567 -31.10 -1.67 1.80
CA SER A 567 -32.04 -2.19 0.80
C SER A 567 -31.33 -2.49 -0.51
N THR A 568 -31.85 -3.45 -1.28
CA THR A 568 -31.35 -3.75 -2.62
C THR A 568 -31.57 -2.56 -3.55
N VAL A 569 -30.52 -2.11 -4.24
CA VAL A 569 -30.61 -1.11 -5.30
C VAL A 569 -31.25 -1.76 -6.53
N PRO A 570 -32.42 -1.29 -6.99
CA PRO A 570 -33.13 -1.90 -8.10
C PRO A 570 -32.45 -1.58 -9.43
N CYS A 571 -32.34 -2.58 -10.30
CA CYS A 571 -31.97 -2.40 -11.70
C CYS A 571 -33.20 -2.60 -12.58
N ALA A 572 -33.61 -1.58 -13.32
CA ALA A 572 -34.64 -1.73 -14.34
C ALA A 572 -34.13 -2.61 -15.50
N GLU A 573 -35.02 -3.39 -16.12
CA GLU A 573 -34.69 -4.12 -17.35
C GLU A 573 -34.25 -3.13 -18.44
N GLY A 574 -33.08 -3.35 -19.02
CA GLY A 574 -32.50 -2.42 -20.01
C GLY A 574 -31.95 -1.12 -19.41
N SER A 575 -31.74 -1.03 -18.08
CA SER A 575 -31.06 0.11 -17.46
C SER A 575 -29.68 0.34 -18.11
N THR A 576 -29.40 1.61 -18.41
CA THR A 576 -28.08 2.07 -18.89
C THR A 576 -27.12 2.37 -17.75
N ASP A 577 -27.54 2.20 -16.50
CA ASP A 577 -26.72 2.50 -15.34
C ASP A 577 -25.55 1.51 -15.28
N SER A 578 -24.34 2.05 -15.14
CA SER A 578 -23.10 1.27 -15.15
C SER A 578 -23.08 0.21 -14.03
N GLU A 579 -23.65 0.54 -12.87
CA GLU A 579 -23.80 -0.36 -11.72
C GLU A 579 -24.67 -1.60 -12.00
N CYS A 580 -25.60 -1.49 -12.95
CA CYS A 580 -26.52 -2.56 -13.32
C CYS A 580 -26.00 -3.49 -14.40
N ASN A 581 -24.96 -3.11 -15.13
CA ASN A 581 -24.42 -3.86 -16.28
C ASN A 581 -23.07 -4.52 -15.98
N ILE A 582 -22.69 -4.64 -14.71
CA ILE A 582 -21.44 -5.23 -14.25
C ILE A 582 -21.70 -6.44 -13.35
N ASP A 583 -20.96 -7.52 -13.58
CA ASP A 583 -21.10 -8.76 -12.80
C ASP A 583 -20.30 -8.72 -11.49
N THR A 584 -19.10 -8.12 -11.53
CA THR A 584 -18.23 -7.98 -10.36
C THR A 584 -17.57 -6.61 -10.33
N ILE A 585 -17.58 -5.97 -9.17
CA ILE A 585 -16.90 -4.71 -8.89
C ILE A 585 -15.84 -4.89 -7.80
N ARG A 586 -14.84 -4.02 -7.79
CA ARG A 586 -13.82 -3.92 -6.73
C ARG A 586 -13.85 -2.55 -6.12
N THR A 587 -13.71 -1.50 -6.92
CA THR A 587 -13.75 -0.12 -6.47
C THR A 587 -14.81 0.68 -7.23
N VAL A 588 -15.39 1.66 -6.56
CA VAL A 588 -16.51 2.47 -7.05
C VAL A 588 -16.20 3.94 -6.83
N LYS A 589 -16.15 4.75 -7.89
CA LYS A 589 -16.08 6.21 -7.81
C LYS A 589 -17.49 6.75 -7.57
N VAL A 590 -17.71 7.50 -6.49
CA VAL A 590 -19.05 7.86 -6.01
C VAL A 590 -19.81 8.77 -7.00
N SER A 591 -19.10 9.66 -7.68
CA SER A 591 -19.67 10.48 -8.76
C SER A 591 -18.58 10.94 -9.73
N PRO A 592 -18.94 11.40 -10.95
CA PRO A 592 -17.97 11.90 -11.92
C PRO A 592 -17.26 13.17 -11.45
N THR A 593 -17.90 13.94 -10.57
CA THR A 593 -17.41 15.23 -10.05
C THR A 593 -16.64 15.12 -8.74
N SER A 594 -16.54 13.92 -8.15
CA SER A 594 -15.88 13.69 -6.87
C SER A 594 -14.75 12.67 -7.03
N ASP A 595 -13.54 12.99 -6.59
CA ASP A 595 -12.44 12.03 -6.54
C ASP A 595 -12.49 11.19 -5.26
N ILE A 596 -13.65 10.60 -4.99
CA ILE A 596 -13.89 9.74 -3.82
C ILE A 596 -14.29 8.33 -4.29
N TYR A 597 -13.61 7.34 -3.72
CA TYR A 597 -13.74 5.94 -4.05
C TYR A 597 -14.11 5.09 -2.82
N TYR A 598 -14.92 4.06 -3.07
CA TYR A 598 -15.23 2.99 -2.12
C TYR A 598 -14.75 1.64 -2.67
N GLU A 599 -14.25 0.78 -1.79
CA GLU A 599 -13.97 -0.63 -2.05
C GLU A 599 -15.18 -1.50 -1.68
N TYR A 600 -15.62 -2.37 -2.58
CA TYR A 600 -16.68 -3.36 -2.33
C TYR A 600 -16.14 -4.59 -1.62
N VAL A 601 -16.69 -4.88 -0.43
CA VAL A 601 -16.31 -6.05 0.38
C VAL A 601 -17.20 -7.24 0.00
N ARG A 602 -16.65 -8.14 -0.82
CA ARG A 602 -17.36 -9.33 -1.31
C ARG A 602 -17.65 -10.32 -0.16
N PRO A 603 -18.85 -10.92 -0.10
CA PRO A 603 -19.15 -12.04 0.79
C PRO A 603 -18.19 -13.23 0.57
N PRO A 604 -17.89 -14.02 1.62
CA PRO A 604 -17.04 -15.20 1.49
C PRO A 604 -17.70 -16.24 0.58
N CYS A 605 -16.94 -16.76 -0.38
CA CYS A 605 -17.34 -17.83 -1.30
C CYS A 605 -16.13 -18.70 -1.67
N VAL A 606 -16.37 -19.91 -2.18
CA VAL A 606 -15.29 -20.85 -2.57
C VAL A 606 -15.19 -20.96 -4.09
N GLU A 607 -13.96 -20.92 -4.61
CA GLU A 607 -13.68 -21.24 -6.01
C GLU A 607 -13.12 -22.67 -6.10
N ASN A 608 -13.69 -23.48 -7.00
CA ASN A 608 -13.15 -24.80 -7.27
C ASN A 608 -11.87 -24.69 -8.09
N VAL A 609 -10.75 -25.01 -7.45
CA VAL A 609 -9.43 -25.10 -8.12
C VAL A 609 -9.36 -26.31 -9.05
N PHE A 610 -10.20 -27.31 -8.81
CA PHE A 610 -10.20 -28.58 -9.53
C PHE A 610 -11.54 -28.86 -10.19
N TYR A 611 -11.49 -29.33 -11.43
CA TYR A 611 -12.63 -29.95 -12.11
C TYR A 611 -12.94 -31.32 -11.51
N SER A 612 -14.15 -31.82 -11.74
CA SER A 612 -14.62 -33.12 -11.23
C SER A 612 -13.62 -34.25 -11.49
N GLY A 613 -13.14 -34.90 -10.42
CA GLY A 613 -12.23 -36.06 -10.47
C GLY A 613 -10.73 -35.75 -10.35
N ALA A 614 -10.33 -34.52 -10.02
CA ALA A 614 -8.91 -34.25 -9.76
C ALA A 614 -8.49 -34.74 -8.36
N THR A 615 -7.35 -35.43 -8.30
CA THR A 615 -6.70 -35.88 -7.05
C THR A 615 -5.40 -35.13 -6.84
N LYS A 616 -5.14 -34.69 -5.60
CA LYS A 616 -3.87 -34.06 -5.23
C LYS A 616 -2.83 -35.14 -4.94
N LEU A 617 -1.66 -35.06 -5.58
CA LEU A 617 -0.54 -35.93 -5.26
C LEU A 617 0.25 -35.36 -4.07
N SER A 618 0.24 -36.07 -2.95
CA SER A 618 1.06 -35.77 -1.77
C SER A 618 2.23 -36.75 -1.71
N GLN A 619 3.45 -36.24 -1.52
CA GLN A 619 4.64 -37.07 -1.38
C GLN A 619 4.93 -37.29 0.11
N ARG A 620 4.87 -38.55 0.58
CA ARG A 620 5.28 -38.94 1.93
C ARG A 620 6.25 -40.12 1.84
N ALA A 621 7.42 -39.96 2.45
CA ALA A 621 8.43 -41.01 2.62
C ALA A 621 8.65 -41.87 1.35
N ASN A 622 9.04 -41.21 0.25
CA ASN A 622 9.33 -41.83 -1.05
C ASN A 622 8.12 -42.49 -1.78
N SER A 623 6.89 -42.21 -1.37
CA SER A 623 5.67 -42.65 -2.08
C SER A 623 4.74 -41.50 -2.42
N TRP A 624 4.14 -41.54 -3.61
CA TRP A 624 3.09 -40.62 -4.04
C TRP A 624 1.73 -41.23 -3.66
N ARG A 625 0.89 -40.47 -2.95
CA ARG A 625 -0.50 -40.83 -2.68
C ARG A 625 -1.43 -39.79 -3.28
N THR A 626 -2.56 -40.25 -3.81
CA THR A 626 -3.69 -39.43 -4.19
C THR A 626 -4.53 -39.11 -2.95
N MET A 627 -4.72 -37.84 -2.64
CA MET A 627 -5.83 -37.33 -1.83
C MET A 627 -6.98 -36.92 -2.76
#